data_AF-A0A1H3P3L1-F1
#
_entry.id   AF-A0A1H3P3L1-F1
#
_cell.length_a   1.000
_cell.length_b   1.000
_cell.length_c   1.000
_cell.angle_alpha   90.00
_cell.angle_beta   90.00
_cell.angle_gamma   90.00
#
_symmetry.space_group_name_H-M   'P 1'
#
loop_
_entity.id
_entity.type
_entity.pdbx_description
1 polymer ?
#
loop_
_entity_poly.entity_id
_entity_poly.type
_entity_poly.pdbx_seq_one_letter_code
_entity_poly.pdbx_strand_id
1 'polypeptide(L)'
;MHTATPVRQCAPTKWTRPLQVTTVICAVVFTIGTALQNFVIVDLAMLENTMQLAGMAPEQAAESAPGFLLGFRTVGCLYIAGNAIGLLAMQGRTWVFWAVLVVNLTQAAGVVAIPPEVFQASVEEFGFAGVLPSVVTDGGALLLGLVLLGFLIRFRSPWAQLKTA
;
A
#
# COMPACT_ATOMS: atom_id res chain seq x y z
N MET A 1 7.44 -14.64 -42.85
CA MET A 1 6.17 -15.17 -42.28
C MET A 1 6.20 -14.95 -40.77
N HIS A 2 5.59 -13.87 -40.27
CA HIS A 2 5.36 -13.69 -38.83
C HIS A 2 4.05 -14.38 -38.48
N THR A 3 4.13 -15.56 -37.87
CA THR A 3 2.98 -16.19 -37.21
C THR A 3 2.54 -15.29 -36.06
N ALA A 4 1.39 -14.62 -36.22
CA ALA A 4 0.73 -13.88 -35.16
C ALA A 4 0.48 -14.84 -33.98
N THR A 5 1.08 -14.55 -32.83
CA THR A 5 0.83 -15.30 -31.60
C THR A 5 -0.66 -15.17 -31.28
N PRO A 6 -1.42 -16.27 -31.10
CA PRO A 6 -2.83 -16.18 -30.75
C PRO A 6 -2.95 -15.40 -29.45
N VAL A 7 -3.62 -14.25 -29.49
CA VAL A 7 -3.95 -13.48 -28.30
C VAL A 7 -4.85 -14.37 -27.46
N ARG A 8 -4.35 -14.88 -26.33
CA ARG A 8 -5.17 -15.63 -25.37
C ARG A 8 -6.37 -14.75 -25.02
N GLN A 9 -7.54 -15.15 -25.49
CA GLN A 9 -8.77 -14.46 -25.16
C GLN A 9 -9.08 -14.76 -23.69
N CYS A 10 -9.25 -13.70 -22.91
CA CYS A 10 -9.69 -13.78 -21.53
C CYS A 10 -11.10 -13.22 -21.48
N ALA A 11 -12.07 -14.04 -21.06
CA ALA A 11 -13.45 -13.61 -20.91
C ALA A 11 -13.67 -13.02 -19.51
N PRO A 12 -14.30 -11.83 -19.37
CA PRO A 12 -14.63 -11.29 -18.06
C PRO A 12 -15.68 -12.17 -17.36
N THR A 13 -15.57 -12.30 -16.04
CA THR A 13 -16.60 -12.95 -15.22
C THR A 13 -17.47 -11.90 -14.53
N LYS A 14 -18.54 -12.36 -13.86
CA LYS A 14 -19.37 -11.49 -13.00
C LYS A 14 -18.58 -10.77 -11.90
N TRP A 15 -17.38 -11.26 -11.56
CA TRP A 15 -16.51 -10.68 -10.54
C TRP A 15 -15.44 -9.74 -11.08
N THR A 16 -15.17 -9.72 -12.38
CA THR A 16 -14.12 -8.88 -12.97
C THR A 16 -14.36 -7.40 -12.69
N ARG A 17 -15.57 -6.89 -12.96
CA ARG A 17 -15.90 -5.48 -12.72
C ARG A 17 -15.97 -5.12 -11.24
N PRO A 18 -16.66 -5.88 -10.37
CA PRO A 18 -16.62 -5.64 -8.92
C PRO A 18 -15.20 -5.56 -8.36
N LEU A 19 -14.33 -6.51 -8.72
CA LEU A 19 -12.95 -6.53 -8.24
C LEU A 19 -12.14 -5.29 -8.69
N GLN A 20 -12.33 -4.85 -9.94
CA GLN A 20 -11.69 -3.63 -10.45
C GLN A 20 -12.20 -2.38 -9.73
N VAL A 21 -13.51 -2.26 -9.52
CA VAL A 21 -14.11 -1.12 -8.82
C VAL A 21 -13.63 -1.06 -7.37
N THR A 22 -13.65 -2.19 -6.65
CA THR A 22 -13.09 -2.27 -5.30
C THR A 22 -11.64 -1.84 -5.28
N THR A 23 -10.84 -2.31 -6.24
CA THR A 23 -9.42 -1.91 -6.37
C THR A 23 -9.26 -0.41 -6.57
N VAL A 24 -10.08 0.23 -7.43
CA VAL A 24 -10.03 1.68 -7.63
C VAL A 24 -10.40 2.44 -6.36
N ILE A 25 -11.46 2.04 -5.66
CA ILE A 25 -11.88 2.68 -4.41
C ILE A 25 -10.78 2.58 -3.37
N CYS A 26 -10.22 1.38 -3.16
CA CYS A 26 -9.10 1.18 -2.26
C CYS A 26 -7.87 1.99 -2.68
N ALA A 27 -7.54 2.04 -3.97
CA ALA A 27 -6.43 2.83 -4.48
C ALA A 27 -6.56 4.32 -4.13
N VAL A 28 -7.75 4.90 -4.28
CA VAL A 28 -8.01 6.29 -3.85
C VAL A 28 -7.79 6.44 -2.35
N VAL A 29 -8.43 5.58 -1.55
CA VAL A 29 -8.36 5.64 -0.08
C VAL A 29 -6.91 5.48 0.41
N PHE A 30 -6.16 4.50 -0.11
CA PHE A 30 -4.79 4.24 0.29
C PHE A 30 -3.84 5.34 -0.19
N THR A 31 -4.05 5.91 -1.37
CA THR A 31 -3.24 7.04 -1.83
C THR A 31 -3.39 8.23 -0.88
N ILE A 32 -4.62 8.59 -0.50
CA ILE A 32 -4.89 9.68 0.43
C ILE A 32 -4.38 9.36 1.83
N GLY A 33 -4.68 8.17 2.35
CA GLY A 33 -4.25 7.74 3.67
C GLY A 33 -2.73 7.69 3.80
N THR A 34 -2.02 7.15 2.81
CA THR A 34 -0.56 7.13 2.80
C THR A 34 0.01 8.55 2.68
N ALA A 35 -0.61 9.45 1.92
CA ALA A 35 -0.20 10.85 1.88
C ALA A 35 -0.37 11.54 3.25
N LEU A 36 -1.50 11.32 3.93
CA LEU A 36 -1.73 11.84 5.28
C LEU A 36 -0.71 11.27 6.28
N GLN A 37 -0.49 9.95 6.27
CA GLN A 37 0.52 9.33 7.12
C GLN A 37 1.91 9.95 6.87
N ASN A 38 2.30 10.07 5.60
CA ASN A 38 3.66 10.44 5.21
C ASN A 38 4.00 11.92 5.37
N PHE A 39 3.00 12.81 5.30
CA PHE A 39 3.22 14.26 5.30
C PHE A 39 2.58 15.00 6.47
N VAL A 40 1.59 14.40 7.14
CA VAL A 40 0.86 15.04 8.25
C VAL A 40 1.19 14.37 9.58
N ILE A 41 1.20 13.03 9.65
CA ILE A 41 1.44 12.31 10.90
C ILE A 41 2.93 12.07 11.15
N VAL A 42 3.66 11.59 10.15
CA VAL A 42 5.10 11.34 10.28
C VAL A 42 5.84 12.65 10.05
N ASP A 43 6.01 13.40 11.13
CA ASP A 43 6.83 14.60 11.19
C ASP A 43 8.13 14.37 11.96
N LEU A 44 8.92 15.44 12.08
CA LEU A 44 10.24 15.37 12.72
C LEU A 44 10.12 15.09 14.22
N ALA A 45 9.19 15.76 14.91
CA ALA A 45 8.99 15.63 16.35
C ALA A 45 8.54 14.22 16.73
N MET A 46 7.62 13.65 15.94
CA MET A 46 7.14 12.28 16.11
C MET A 46 8.28 11.26 15.95
N LEU A 47 9.17 11.45 14.97
CA LEU A 47 10.31 10.56 14.76
C LEU A 47 11.38 10.72 15.86
N GLU A 48 11.65 11.93 16.32
CA GLU A 48 12.53 12.16 17.47
C GLU A 48 12.00 11.47 18.72
N ASN A 49 10.69 11.60 19.00
CA ASN A 49 10.05 10.90 20.11
C ASN A 49 10.13 9.38 19.94
N THR A 50 9.88 8.87 18.73
CA THR A 50 10.04 7.45 18.41
C THR A 50 11.45 6.95 18.73
N MET A 51 12.49 7.69 18.32
CA MET A 51 13.88 7.32 18.58
C MET A 51 14.22 7.35 20.07
N GLN A 52 13.70 8.32 20.82
CA GLN A 52 13.87 8.40 22.27
C GLN A 52 13.16 7.25 23.00
N LEU A 53 11.94 6.89 22.58
CA LEU A 53 11.22 5.71 23.08
C LEU A 53 11.99 4.42 22.78
N ALA A 54 12.70 4.36 21.65
CA ALA A 54 13.60 3.27 21.32
C ALA A 54 14.95 3.29 22.09
N GLY A 55 15.13 4.23 23.03
CA GLY A 55 16.28 4.33 23.92
C GLY A 55 17.43 5.21 23.42
N MET A 56 17.24 5.95 22.33
CA MET A 56 18.25 6.90 21.83
C MET A 56 18.32 8.16 22.71
N ALA A 57 19.52 8.67 22.96
CA ALA A 57 19.68 9.93 23.68
C ALA A 57 19.05 11.10 22.89
N PRO A 58 18.47 12.13 23.55
CA PRO A 58 17.77 13.21 22.85
C PRO A 58 18.61 13.93 21.77
N GLU A 59 19.88 14.21 22.06
CA GLU A 59 20.79 14.86 21.10
C GLU A 59 21.02 14.00 19.85
N GLN A 60 21.23 12.69 20.04
CA GLN A 60 21.42 11.74 18.95
C GLN A 60 20.15 11.56 18.10
N ALA A 61 18.98 11.58 18.75
CA ALA A 61 17.69 11.50 18.09
C ALA A 61 17.47 12.73 17.19
N ALA A 62 17.72 13.93 17.71
CA ALA A 62 17.60 15.18 16.94
C ALA A 62 18.55 15.23 15.73
N GLU A 63 19.77 14.70 15.86
CA GLU A 63 20.72 14.62 14.74
C GLU A 63 20.29 13.59 13.67
N SER A 64 19.71 12.46 14.08
CA SER A 64 19.37 11.34 13.20
C SER A 64 18.01 11.47 12.52
N ALA A 65 17.03 12.07 13.20
CA ALA A 65 15.64 12.15 12.75
C ALA A 65 15.44 12.76 11.36
N PRO A 66 16.15 13.84 10.96
CA PRO A 66 15.99 14.42 9.62
C PRO A 66 16.32 13.43 8.48
N GLY A 67 17.37 12.62 8.66
CA GLY A 67 17.78 11.61 7.68
C GLY A 67 16.76 10.47 7.59
N PHE A 68 16.25 10.01 8.73
CA PHE A 68 15.18 9.01 8.78
C PHE A 68 13.89 9.54 8.15
N LEU A 69 13.50 10.79 8.42
CA LEU A 69 12.33 11.42 7.84
C LEU A 69 12.42 11.47 6.31
N LEU A 70 13.58 11.81 5.77
CA LEU A 70 13.81 11.80 4.32
C LEU A 70 13.63 10.40 3.72
N GLY A 71 14.20 9.37 4.37
CA GLY A 71 14.04 7.98 3.95
C GLY A 71 12.58 7.54 3.98
N PHE A 72 11.88 7.82 5.09
CA PHE A 72 10.47 7.50 5.27
C PHE A 72 9.61 8.18 4.20
N ARG A 73 9.84 9.47 3.95
CA ARG A 73 9.14 10.23 2.90
C ARG A 73 9.37 9.67 1.51
N THR A 74 10.59 9.25 1.20
CA THR A 74 10.92 8.66 -0.09
C THR A 74 10.13 7.37 -0.31
N VAL A 75 10.13 6.48 0.69
CA VAL A 75 9.35 5.23 0.65
C VAL A 75 7.85 5.51 0.57
N GLY A 76 7.33 6.46 1.36
CA GLY A 76 5.94 6.87 1.33
C GLY A 76 5.50 7.39 -0.05
N CYS A 77 6.33 8.20 -0.71
CA CYS A 77 6.09 8.67 -2.08
C CYS A 77 5.99 7.51 -3.09
N LEU A 78 6.83 6.49 -2.96
CA LEU A 78 6.74 5.29 -3.81
C LEU A 78 5.43 4.53 -3.60
N TYR A 79 4.97 4.41 -2.35
CA TYR A 79 3.66 3.80 -2.05
C TYR A 79 2.49 4.64 -2.55
N ILE A 80 2.54 5.98 -2.44
CA ILE A 80 1.53 6.88 -3.01
C ILE A 80 1.45 6.67 -4.52
N ALA A 81 2.59 6.64 -5.23
CA ALA A 81 2.61 6.38 -6.66
C ALA A 81 2.11 4.97 -7.00
N GLY A 82 2.51 3.96 -6.24
CA GLY A 82 2.06 2.58 -6.38
C GLY A 82 0.55 2.41 -6.20
N ASN A 83 -0.02 3.05 -5.18
CA ASN A 83 -1.47 3.08 -4.94
C ASN A 83 -2.19 3.81 -6.08
N ALA A 84 -1.67 4.93 -6.57
CA ALA A 84 -2.25 5.67 -7.70
C ALA A 84 -2.28 4.85 -9.00
N ILE A 85 -1.36 3.91 -9.23
CA ILE A 85 -1.43 2.97 -10.36
C ILE A 85 -2.72 2.13 -10.30
N GLY A 86 -3.24 1.84 -9.11
CA GLY A 86 -4.48 1.10 -8.92
C GLY A 86 -5.72 1.79 -9.51
N LEU A 87 -5.68 3.10 -9.73
CA LEU A 87 -6.74 3.83 -10.45
C LEU A 87 -6.92 3.34 -11.89
N LEU A 88 -5.88 2.72 -12.47
CA LEU A 88 -5.91 2.14 -13.81
C LEU A 88 -6.55 0.74 -13.84
N ALA A 89 -7.02 0.19 -12.71
CA ALA A 89 -7.58 -1.17 -12.63
C ALA A 89 -8.73 -1.42 -13.62
N MET A 90 -9.52 -0.39 -13.91
CA MET A 90 -10.64 -0.46 -14.87
C MET A 90 -10.21 -0.78 -16.31
N GLN A 91 -8.93 -0.56 -16.65
CA GLN A 91 -8.35 -0.92 -17.95
C GLN A 91 -8.15 -2.43 -18.11
N GLY A 92 -8.24 -3.21 -17.02
CA GLY A 92 -8.10 -4.67 -17.04
C GLY A 92 -6.71 -5.17 -17.47
N ARG A 93 -5.70 -4.30 -17.49
CA ARG A 93 -4.34 -4.64 -17.90
C ARG A 93 -3.70 -5.56 -16.86
N THR A 94 -3.09 -6.66 -17.32
CA THR A 94 -2.45 -7.65 -16.43
C THR A 94 -1.33 -7.05 -15.58
N TRP A 95 -0.53 -6.14 -16.12
CA TRP A 95 0.55 -5.52 -15.34
C TRP A 95 0.01 -4.66 -14.19
N VAL A 96 -1.15 -4.02 -14.35
CA VAL A 96 -1.79 -3.23 -13.28
C VAL A 96 -2.18 -4.13 -12.13
N PHE A 97 -2.71 -5.33 -12.42
CA PHE A 97 -3.04 -6.32 -11.38
C PHE A 97 -1.81 -6.67 -10.55
N TRP A 98 -0.70 -6.97 -11.22
CA TRP A 98 0.54 -7.33 -10.54
C TRP A 98 1.14 -6.17 -9.75
N ALA A 99 1.11 -4.96 -10.31
CA ALA A 99 1.57 -3.76 -9.62
C ALA A 99 0.76 -3.53 -8.33
N VAL A 100 -0.57 -3.54 -8.43
CA VAL A 100 -1.47 -3.39 -7.26
C VAL A 100 -1.21 -4.49 -6.25
N LEU A 101 -1.12 -5.74 -6.68
CA LEU A 101 -0.89 -6.86 -5.78
C LEU A 101 0.44 -6.71 -5.03
N VAL A 102 1.54 -6.41 -5.73
CA VAL A 102 2.85 -6.21 -5.11
C VAL A 102 2.81 -5.07 -4.10
N VAL A 103 2.30 -3.91 -4.51
CA VAL A 103 2.21 -2.71 -3.64
C VAL A 103 1.43 -3.03 -2.36
N ASN A 104 0.27 -3.70 -2.48
CA ASN A 104 -0.55 -4.03 -1.32
C ASN A 104 0.11 -5.04 -0.39
N LEU A 105 0.78 -6.07 -0.94
CA LEU A 105 1.50 -7.06 -0.12
C LEU A 105 2.71 -6.44 0.59
N THR A 106 3.49 -5.59 -0.08
CA THR A 106 4.64 -4.92 0.55
C THR A 106 4.21 -3.87 1.56
N GLN A 107 3.13 -3.14 1.29
CA GLN A 107 2.57 -2.17 2.23
C GLN A 107 2.01 -2.86 3.48
N ALA A 108 1.29 -3.98 3.32
CA ALA A 108 0.83 -4.80 4.43
C ALA A 108 1.99 -5.37 5.27
N ALA A 109 3.07 -5.81 4.62
CA ALA A 109 4.26 -6.27 5.31
C ALA A 109 4.97 -5.14 6.09
N GLY A 110 4.82 -3.89 5.64
CA GLY A 110 5.34 -2.70 6.31
C GLY A 110 4.91 -2.61 7.78
N VAL A 111 3.67 -2.98 8.11
CA VAL A 111 3.16 -2.96 9.51
C VAL A 111 4.00 -3.84 10.43
N VAL A 112 4.44 -5.00 9.93
CA VAL A 112 5.24 -5.94 10.74
C VAL A 112 6.67 -5.43 10.90
N ALA A 113 7.15 -4.60 9.98
CA ALA A 113 8.48 -4.01 10.02
C ALA A 113 8.54 -2.70 10.84
N ILE A 114 7.40 -2.09 11.14
CA ILE A 114 7.33 -0.84 11.92
C ILE A 114 7.46 -1.17 13.42
N PRO A 115 8.44 -0.57 14.13
CA PRO A 115 8.61 -0.76 15.56
C PRO A 115 7.37 -0.28 16.36
N PRO A 116 7.00 -0.96 17.47
CA PRO A 116 5.88 -0.57 18.33
C PRO A 116 5.95 0.90 18.80
N GLU A 117 7.17 1.42 18.99
CA GLU A 117 7.46 2.79 19.43
C GLU A 117 6.88 3.83 18.45
N VAL A 118 6.80 3.52 17.16
CA VAL A 118 6.18 4.41 16.15
C VAL A 118 4.69 4.57 16.40
N PHE A 119 4.00 3.48 16.75
CA PHE A 119 2.57 3.56 17.08
C PHE A 119 2.36 4.31 18.40
N GLN A 120 3.22 4.08 19.39
CA GLN A 120 3.15 4.81 20.67
C GLN A 120 3.38 6.31 20.47
N ALA A 121 4.46 6.71 19.80
CA ALA A 121 4.76 8.11 19.50
C ALA A 121 3.64 8.79 18.70
N SER A 122 3.03 8.07 17.74
CA SER A 122 1.90 8.60 16.95
C SER A 122 0.68 8.90 17.83
N VAL A 123 0.41 8.04 18.81
CA VAL A 123 -0.71 8.22 19.75
C VAL A 123 -0.41 9.32 20.77
N GLU A 124 0.84 9.45 21.22
CA GLU A 124 1.24 10.52 22.14
C GLU A 124 1.11 11.90 21.49
N GLU A 125 1.53 12.04 20.22
CA GLU A 125 1.51 13.32 19.51
C GLU A 125 0.12 13.69 18.96
N PHE A 126 -0.55 12.73 18.30
CA PHE A 126 -1.78 12.99 17.54
C PHE A 126 -3.01 12.26 18.10
N GLY A 127 -2.90 11.59 19.25
CA GLY A 127 -3.94 10.72 19.77
C GLY A 127 -4.22 9.52 18.86
N PHE A 128 -5.35 8.85 19.07
CA PHE A 128 -5.77 7.72 18.21
C PHE A 128 -5.92 8.10 16.72
N ALA A 129 -6.09 9.38 16.40
CA ALA A 129 -6.11 9.84 15.02
C ALA A 129 -4.76 9.63 14.31
N GLY A 130 -3.64 9.63 15.04
CA GLY A 130 -2.30 9.41 14.50
C GLY A 130 -2.07 8.02 13.90
N VAL A 131 -2.75 7.00 14.42
CA VAL A 131 -2.62 5.62 13.90
C VAL A 131 -3.65 5.28 12.83
N LEU A 132 -4.68 6.11 12.68
CA LEU A 132 -5.80 5.82 11.79
C LEU A 132 -5.38 5.66 10.32
N PRO A 133 -4.51 6.52 9.74
CA PRO A 133 -4.12 6.35 8.35
C PRO A 133 -3.38 5.02 8.13
N SER A 134 -2.44 4.62 8.99
CA SER A 134 -1.75 3.32 8.89
C SER A 134 -2.70 2.13 9.05
N VAL A 135 -3.62 2.15 10.02
CA VAL A 135 -4.62 1.09 10.19
C VAL A 135 -5.47 0.93 8.93
N VAL A 136 -5.93 2.04 8.36
CA VAL A 136 -6.75 2.03 7.14
C VAL A 136 -5.94 1.59 5.93
N THR A 137 -4.75 2.13 5.73
CA THR A 137 -3.97 1.85 4.53
C THR A 137 -3.35 0.48 4.56
N ASP A 138 -2.74 0.09 5.67
CA ASP A 138 -1.93 -1.12 5.71
C ASP A 138 -2.78 -2.34 6.06
N GLY A 139 -3.75 -2.17 6.98
CA GLY A 139 -4.79 -3.17 7.23
C GLY A 139 -5.70 -3.34 6.01
N GLY A 140 -6.07 -2.24 5.35
CA GLY A 140 -6.80 -2.28 4.09
C GLY A 140 -6.01 -2.95 2.96
N ALA A 141 -4.71 -2.66 2.86
CA ALA A 141 -3.83 -3.26 1.86
C ALA A 141 -3.69 -4.76 2.06
N LEU A 142 -3.59 -5.22 3.31
CA LEU A 142 -3.60 -6.65 3.63
C LEU A 142 -4.89 -7.30 3.13
N LEU A 143 -6.05 -6.73 3.46
CA LEU A 143 -7.34 -7.25 3.03
C LEU A 143 -7.48 -7.28 1.51
N LEU A 144 -7.15 -6.18 0.82
CA LEU A 144 -7.21 -6.13 -0.64
C LEU A 144 -6.23 -7.12 -1.28
N GLY A 145 -5.01 -7.22 -0.76
CA GLY A 145 -4.00 -8.17 -1.21
C GLY A 145 -4.49 -9.62 -1.10
N LEU A 146 -5.10 -9.99 0.03
CA LEU A 146 -5.70 -11.31 0.24
C LEU A 146 -6.87 -11.58 -0.71
N VAL A 147 -7.72 -10.58 -0.96
CA VAL A 147 -8.81 -10.69 -1.95
C VAL A 147 -8.24 -10.93 -3.35
N LEU A 148 -7.27 -10.14 -3.79
CA LEU A 148 -6.63 -10.29 -5.10
C LEU A 148 -5.96 -11.66 -5.25
N LEU A 149 -5.25 -12.13 -4.22
CA LEU A 149 -4.68 -13.48 -4.19
C LEU A 149 -5.75 -14.56 -4.25
N GLY A 150 -6.83 -14.43 -3.48
CA GLY A 150 -7.95 -15.38 -3.49
C GLY A 150 -8.57 -15.52 -4.88
N PHE A 151 -8.80 -14.38 -5.56
CA PHE A 151 -9.29 -14.39 -6.95
C PHE A 151 -8.25 -14.97 -7.92
N LEU A 152 -6.97 -14.65 -7.77
CA LEU A 152 -5.91 -15.22 -8.59
C LEU A 152 -5.83 -16.75 -8.44
N ILE A 153 -5.92 -17.27 -7.22
CA ILE A 153 -5.91 -18.71 -6.94
C ILE A 153 -7.16 -19.38 -7.54
N ARG A 154 -8.34 -18.76 -7.36
CA ARG A 154 -9.62 -19.33 -7.80
C ARG A 154 -9.82 -19.34 -9.31
N PHE A 155 -9.39 -18.30 -10.01
CA PHE A 155 -9.58 -18.13 -11.47
C PHE A 155 -8.31 -18.42 -12.27
N ARG A 156 -7.15 -18.54 -11.59
CA ARG A 156 -5.83 -18.77 -12.20
C ARG A 156 -5.47 -17.73 -13.26
N SER A 157 -5.97 -16.52 -13.08
CA SER A 157 -5.77 -15.36 -13.93
C SER A 157 -5.95 -14.04 -13.15
N PRO A 158 -5.32 -12.94 -13.59
CA PRO A 158 -5.61 -11.59 -13.13
C PRO A 158 -7.07 -11.19 -13.35
N TRP A 159 -7.59 -10.31 -12.51
CA TRP A 159 -8.91 -9.69 -12.65
C TRP A 159 -10.09 -10.69 -12.71
N ALA A 160 -9.92 -11.88 -12.15
CA ALA A 160 -10.95 -12.92 -12.14
C ALA A 160 -11.47 -13.28 -13.54
N GLN A 161 -10.60 -13.26 -14.56
CA GLN A 161 -10.97 -13.59 -15.93
C GLN A 161 -10.92 -15.10 -16.18
N LEU A 162 -11.73 -15.63 -17.09
CA LEU A 162 -11.59 -17.02 -17.53
C LEU A 162 -10.68 -17.05 -18.77
N LYS A 163 -9.69 -17.94 -18.77
CA LYS A 163 -8.97 -18.28 -20.00
C LYS A 163 -9.94 -19.06 -20.87
N THR A 164 -10.36 -18.51 -22.01
CA THR A 164 -11.04 -19.32 -23.02
C THR A 164 -10.00 -20.22 -23.68
N ALA A 165 -10.31 -21.51 -23.72
CA ALA A 165 -9.50 -22.55 -24.35
C ALA A 165 -9.49 -22.38 -25.87
#